data_AF-A0A8B3RZ24-F1
#
_entry.id   AF-A0A8B3RZ24-F1
#
_cell.length_a   1.000
_cell.length_b   1.000
_cell.length_c   1.000
_cell.angle_alpha   90.00
_cell.angle_beta   90.00
_cell.angle_gamma   90.00
#
_symmetry.space_group_name_H-M   'P 1'
#
loop_
_entity.id
_entity.type
_entity.pdbx_description
1 polymer ?
#
loop_
_entity_poly.entity_id
_entity_poly.type
_entity_poly.pdbx_seq_one_letter_code
_entity_poly.pdbx_strand_id
1 'polypeptide(L)'
;MIYIFIDESGDLGLGGSKYLVLSALIVENYSPLDRMIKNMRRHKFRKELRKASEIKANRSSDELRRYMLKKLNRSRQISFLI
;
A
#
# COMPACT_ATOMS: atom_id res chain seq x y z
N MET A 1 1.73 -13.07 15.21
CA MET A 1 1.37 -11.74 15.76
C MET A 1 0.62 -11.01 14.66
N ILE A 2 -0.58 -10.50 14.92
CA ILE A 2 -1.40 -9.86 13.88
C ILE A 2 -0.93 -8.41 13.72
N TYR A 3 -0.70 -7.99 12.49
CA TYR A 3 -0.39 -6.60 12.15
C TYR A 3 -1.60 -5.98 11.45
N ILE A 4 -1.97 -4.77 11.85
CA ILE A 4 -3.09 -4.02 11.29
C ILE A 4 -2.54 -2.67 10.83
N PHE A 5 -2.71 -2.37 9.54
CA PHE A 5 -2.40 -1.08 8.96
C PHE A 5 -3.71 -0.37 8.66
N ILE A 6 -3.87 0.84 9.15
CA ILE A 6 -5.05 1.67 8.93
C ILE A 6 -4.62 2.87 8.11
N ASP A 7 -5.41 3.21 7.09
CA ASP A 7 -5.20 4.37 6.24
C ASP A 7 -6.54 5.07 5.97
N GLU A 8 -6.51 6.38 5.85
CA GLU A 8 -7.69 7.17 5.51
C GLU A 8 -7.75 7.40 3.99
N SER A 9 -8.81 6.90 3.36
CA SER A 9 -9.02 7.11 1.93
C SER A 9 -9.80 8.40 1.71
N GLY A 10 -9.14 9.41 1.15
CA GLY A 10 -9.76 10.67 0.74
C GLY A 10 -9.59 11.78 1.77
N ASP A 11 -10.69 12.42 2.14
CA ASP A 11 -10.75 13.61 2.95
C ASP A 11 -11.46 13.31 4.28
N LEU A 12 -10.97 13.86 5.39
CA LEU A 12 -11.56 13.74 6.74
C LEU A 12 -12.87 14.56 6.89
N GLY A 13 -13.59 14.84 5.79
CA GLY A 13 -14.77 15.71 5.76
C GLY A 13 -14.47 17.21 5.67
N LEU A 14 -13.20 17.62 5.61
CA LEU A 14 -12.74 19.01 5.45
C LEU A 14 -12.97 19.55 4.02
N GLY A 15 -13.11 18.67 3.02
CA GLY A 15 -13.42 18.99 1.63
C GLY A 15 -14.89 18.82 1.26
N GLY A 16 -15.77 18.56 2.24
CA GLY A 16 -17.21 18.36 2.01
C GLY A 16 -17.63 16.89 1.78
N SER A 17 -16.74 15.93 2.07
CA SER A 17 -17.08 14.50 1.98
C SER A 17 -18.09 14.11 3.06
N LYS A 18 -19.22 13.51 2.65
CA LYS A 18 -20.29 13.08 3.57
C LYS A 18 -19.89 11.90 4.47
N TYR A 19 -18.90 11.12 4.04
CA TYR A 19 -18.45 9.91 4.72
C TYR A 19 -16.93 9.91 4.85
N LEU A 20 -16.45 9.45 6.01
CA LEU A 20 -15.06 9.10 6.24
C LEU A 20 -14.85 7.64 5.78
N VAL A 21 -13.95 7.42 4.84
CA VAL A 21 -13.61 6.06 4.39
C VAL A 21 -12.30 5.65 5.06
N LEU A 22 -12.38 4.61 5.90
CA LEU A 22 -11.22 3.99 6.52
C LEU A 22 -10.90 2.70 5.79
N SER A 23 -9.63 2.48 5.50
CA SER A 23 -9.13 1.24 4.91
C SER A 23 -8.24 0.53 5.92
N ALA A 24 -8.48 -0.75 6.14
CA ALA A 24 -7.63 -1.58 7.00
C ALA A 24 -7.00 -2.74 6.20
N LEU A 25 -5.71 -2.95 6.39
CA LEU A 25 -4.98 -4.13 5.91
C LEU A 25 -4.53 -4.96 7.10
N ILE A 26 -5.10 -6.16 7.22
CA ILE A 26 -4.79 -7.12 8.29
C ILE A 26 -3.87 -8.20 7.73
N VAL A 27 -2.72 -8.41 8.36
CA VAL A 27 -1.72 -9.39 7.95
C VAL A 27 -1.15 -10.14 9.14
N GLU A 28 -1.17 -11.47 9.07
CA GLU A 28 -0.65 -12.36 10.13
C GLU A 28 0.89 -12.41 10.16
N ASN A 29 1.53 -12.14 9.03
CA ASN A 29 2.97 -12.12 8.89
C ASN A 29 3.39 -10.91 8.05
N TYR A 30 4.00 -9.92 8.71
CA TYR A 30 4.47 -8.68 8.06
C TYR A 30 5.73 -8.88 7.19
N SER A 31 6.53 -9.92 7.45
CA SER A 31 7.84 -10.11 6.80
C SER A 31 7.80 -10.16 5.27
N PRO A 32 6.84 -10.86 4.63
CA PRO A 32 6.69 -10.85 3.18
C PRO A 32 6.36 -9.46 2.61
N LEU A 33 5.53 -8.68 3.32
CA LEU A 33 5.13 -7.34 2.92
C LEU A 33 6.34 -6.38 2.93
N ASP A 34 7.09 -6.38 4.04
CA ASP A 34 8.33 -5.60 4.18
C ASP A 34 9.37 -5.99 3.13
N ARG A 35 9.60 -7.29 2.92
CA ARG A 35 10.53 -7.79 1.92
C ARG A 35 10.11 -7.36 0.50
N MET A 36 8.82 -7.39 0.18
CA MET A 36 8.30 -6.90 -1.09
C MET A 36 8.65 -5.42 -1.29
N ILE A 37 8.35 -4.56 -0.33
CA ILE A 37 8.60 -3.11 -0.41
C ILE A 37 10.10 -2.84 -0.53
N LYS A 38 10.94 -3.50 0.28
CA LYS A 38 12.41 -3.39 0.20
C LYS A 38 12.94 -3.81 -1.17
N ASN A 39 12.43 -4.91 -1.73
CA ASN A 39 12.85 -5.38 -3.04
C ASN A 39 12.46 -4.42 -4.16
N MET A 40 11.26 -3.83 -4.09
CA MET A 40 10.83 -2.80 -5.04
C MET A 40 11.74 -1.57 -5.00
N ARG A 41 12.07 -1.07 -3.80
CA ARG A 41 12.92 0.12 -3.60
C ARG A 41 14.39 -0.11 -3.97
N ARG A 42 14.94 -1.30 -3.69
CA ARG A 42 16.36 -1.59 -3.91
C ARG A 42 16.67 -2.07 -5.33
N HIS A 43 15.71 -2.72 -5.99
CA HIS A 43 15.93 -3.36 -7.28
C HIS A 43 15.00 -2.77 -8.35
N LYS A 44 13.82 -3.36 -8.57
CA LYS A 44 13.01 -3.16 -9.77
C LYS A 44 12.63 -1.69 -10.01
N PHE A 45 12.23 -0.96 -8.97
CA PHE A 45 11.78 0.43 -9.07
C PHE A 45 12.74 1.40 -8.39
N ARG A 46 14.03 1.05 -8.31
CA ARG A 46 15.03 1.87 -7.60
C ARG A 46 15.07 3.32 -8.09
N LYS A 47 15.00 3.57 -9.40
CA LYS A 47 15.04 4.92 -9.96
C LYS A 47 13.81 5.74 -9.57
N GLU A 48 12.63 5.14 -9.68
CA GLU A 48 11.34 5.76 -9.38
C GLU A 48 11.16 6.02 -7.87
N LEU A 49 11.59 5.07 -7.03
CA LEU A 49 11.39 5.12 -5.58
C LEU A 49 12.55 5.73 -4.79
N ARG A 50 13.65 6.14 -5.44
CA ARG A 50 14.89 6.57 -4.75
C ARG A 50 14.67 7.71 -3.77
N LYS A 51 13.82 8.67 -4.13
CA LYS A 51 13.57 9.90 -3.36
C LYS A 51 12.20 9.89 -2.66
N ALA A 52 11.40 8.85 -2.88
CA ALA A 52 10.07 8.77 -2.34
C ALA A 52 10.14 8.29 -0.89
N SER A 53 9.72 9.12 0.07
CA SER A 53 9.50 8.67 1.45
C SER A 53 8.40 7.60 1.49
N GLU A 54 7.38 7.78 0.67
CA GLU A 54 6.19 6.93 0.59
C GLU A 54 5.85 6.57 -0.87
N ILE A 55 5.32 5.37 -1.10
CA ILE A 55 4.88 4.93 -2.43
C ILE A 55 3.42 5.36 -2.61
N LYS A 56 3.20 6.56 -3.14
CA LYS A 56 1.84 7.05 -3.43
C LYS A 56 1.37 6.53 -4.77
N ALA A 57 0.20 5.89 -4.81
CA ALA A 57 -0.36 5.35 -6.04
C ALA A 57 -0.42 6.44 -7.12
N ASN A 58 -1.04 7.59 -6.86
CA ASN A 58 -1.19 8.71 -7.80
C ASN A 58 0.13 9.23 -8.42
N ARG A 59 1.27 9.10 -7.73
CA ARG A 59 2.61 9.52 -8.20
C ARG A 59 3.47 8.36 -8.70
N SER A 60 2.94 7.14 -8.70
CA SER A 60 3.63 5.94 -9.17
C SER A 60 3.20 5.58 -10.59
N SER A 61 4.13 4.98 -11.33
CA SER A 61 3.92 4.43 -12.66
C SER A 61 2.90 3.29 -12.65
N ASP A 62 2.22 3.13 -13.78
CA ASP A 62 1.24 2.06 -13.99
C ASP A 62 1.85 0.66 -13.81
N GLU A 63 3.11 0.49 -14.19
CA GLU A 63 3.84 -0.75 -13.98
C GLU A 63 4.06 -1.02 -12.49
N LEU A 64 4.47 0.00 -11.72
CA LEU A 64 4.71 -0.13 -10.28
C LEU A 64 3.42 -0.52 -9.55
N ARG A 65 2.30 0.19 -9.83
CA ARG A 65 0.98 -0.11 -9.25
C ARG A 65 0.58 -1.55 -9.53
N ARG A 66 0.63 -1.98 -10.79
CA ARG A 66 0.25 -3.35 -11.20
C ARG A 66 1.17 -4.41 -10.58
N TYR A 67 2.46 -4.15 -10.50
CA TYR A 67 3.41 -5.08 -9.87
C TYR A 67 3.11 -5.27 -8.38
N MET A 68 2.88 -4.17 -7.66
CA MET A 68 2.58 -4.18 -6.24
C MET A 68 1.27 -4.94 -5.95
N LEU A 69 0.19 -4.61 -6.66
CA LEU A 69 -1.10 -5.29 -6.50
C LEU A 69 -1.00 -6.80 -6.81
N LYS A 70 -0.27 -7.18 -7.87
CA LYS A 70 -0.04 -8.60 -8.19
C LYS A 70 0.74 -9.33 -7.09
N LYS A 71 1.72 -8.67 -6.46
CA LYS A 71 2.49 -9.26 -5.35
C LYS A 71 1.66 -9.37 -4.07
N LEU A 72 0.86 -8.35 -3.76
CA LEU A 72 -0.08 -8.36 -2.64
C LEU A 72 -1.12 -9.49 -2.79
N ASN A 73 -1.77 -9.62 -3.95
CA ASN A 73 -2.75 -10.68 -4.20
C ASN A 73 -2.18 -12.09 -4.05
N ARG A 74 -0.92 -12.30 -4.46
CA ARG A 74 -0.24 -13.60 -4.29
C ARG A 74 0.08 -13.93 -2.84
N SER A 75 0.10 -12.93 -1.97
CA SER A 75 0.52 -13.10 -0.58
C SER A 75 -0.62 -13.60 0.32
N ARG A 76 -1.85 -13.84 -0.22
CA ARG A 76 -3.07 -14.29 0.50
C ARG A 76 -3.34 -13.49 1.78
N GLN A 77 -3.02 -12.21 1.76
CA GLN A 77 -2.83 -11.36 2.93
C GLN A 77 -3.81 -10.19 2.92
N ILE A 78 -5.08 -10.40 2.57
CA ILE A 78 -6.00 -9.28 2.45
C ILE A 78 -7.43 -9.61 2.86
N SER A 79 -7.85 -8.99 3.95
CA SER A 79 -9.24 -8.64 4.22
C SER A 79 -9.32 -7.12 4.16
N PHE A 80 -10.15 -6.57 3.27
CA PHE A 80 -10.48 -5.14 3.26
C PHE A 80 -11.77 -4.95 4.06
N LEU A 81 -11.76 -4.05 5.03
CA LEU A 81 -12.97 -3.49 5.63
C LEU A 81 -13.18 -2.12 4.95
N ILE A 82 -14.37 -1.90 4.37
CA ILE A 82 -14.81 -0.61 3.79
C ILE A 82 -15.84 -0.03 4.75
#